data_AF-A0A5S9MIN1-F1
#
_entry.id   AF-A0A5S9MIN1-F1
#
_cell.length_a   1.000
_cell.length_b   1.000
_cell.length_c   1.000
_cell.angle_alpha   90.00
_cell.angle_beta   90.00
_cell.angle_gamma   90.00
#
_symmetry.space_group_name_H-M   'P 1'
#
loop_
_entity.id
_entity.type
_entity.pdbx_description
1 polymer ?
#
loop_
_entity_poly.entity_id
_entity_poly.type
_entity_poly.pdbx_seq_one_letter_code
_entity_poly.pdbx_strand_id
1 'polypeptide(L)' 'MTQSAKLKEILAPYRPLLDETEKPMIQLQMKQGKTGPYDSKIAGDPYFPKNDEYPVDGEGHPMKNFWHKLISASCRS' A
#
# COMPACT_ATOMS: atom_id res chain seq x y z
N MET A 1 -22.16 -21.07 14.87
CA MET A 1 -20.95 -20.49 15.48
C MET A 1 -20.10 -19.88 14.38
N THR A 2 -19.84 -18.57 14.39
CA THR A 2 -19.09 -17.89 13.33
C THR A 2 -17.59 -18.22 13.43
N GLN A 3 -16.93 -18.40 12.29
CA GLN A 3 -15.50 -18.80 12.18
C GLN A 3 -14.56 -17.94 13.06
N SER A 4 -14.87 -16.65 13.22
CA SER A 4 -14.01 -15.73 13.98
C SER A 4 -14.01 -16.01 15.50
N ALA A 5 -15.09 -16.56 16.06
CA ALA A 5 -15.16 -16.85 17.49
C ALA A 5 -14.23 -18.02 17.86
N LYS A 6 -14.26 -19.09 17.05
CA LYS A 6 -13.38 -20.26 17.22
C LYS A 6 -11.90 -19.91 17.07
N LEU A 7 -11.58 -18.99 16.16
CA LEU A 7 -10.20 -18.51 15.96
C LEU A 7 -9.66 -17.77 17.19
N LYS A 8 -10.50 -16.96 17.85
CA LYS A 8 -10.11 -16.22 19.06
C LYS A 8 -9.77 -17.14 20.23
N GLU A 9 -10.53 -18.23 20.41
CA GLU A 9 -10.26 -19.21 21.47
C GLU A 9 -8.91 -19.92 21.27
N ILE A 10 -8.60 -20.30 20.02
CA ILE A 10 -7.33 -20.98 19.69
C ILE A 10 -6.12 -20.04 19.89
N LEU A 11 -6.28 -18.76 19.59
CA LEU A 11 -5.20 -17.77 19.65
C LEU A 11 -5.04 -17.11 21.04
N ALA A 12 -5.99 -17.29 21.95
CA ALA A 12 -5.97 -16.67 23.27
C ALA A 12 -4.66 -16.90 24.06
N PRO A 13 -4.06 -18.11 24.08
CA PRO A 13 -2.79 -18.34 24.79
C PRO A 13 -1.59 -17.63 24.18
N TYR A 14 -1.64 -17.32 22.87
CA TYR A 14 -0.53 -16.73 22.13
C TYR A 14 -0.59 -15.20 22.08
N ARG A 15 -1.59 -14.58 22.72
CA ARG A 15 -1.78 -13.13 22.69
C ARG A 15 -0.55 -12.32 23.13
N PRO A 16 0.15 -12.69 24.21
CA PRO A 16 1.36 -11.96 24.63
C PRO A 16 2.45 -11.95 23.55
N LEU A 17 2.66 -13.07 22.86
CA LEU A 17 3.64 -13.18 21.78
C LEU A 17 3.23 -12.38 20.54
N LEU A 18 1.93 -12.29 20.25
CA LEU A 18 1.44 -11.51 19.12
C LEU A 18 1.59 -10.01 19.35
N ASP A 19 1.33 -9.56 20.56
CA ASP A 19 1.45 -8.15 20.93
C ASP A 19 2.92 -7.67 20.84
N GLU A 20 3.90 -8.54 21.13
CA GLU A 20 5.33 -8.26 20.91
C GLU A 20 5.72 -8.10 19.43
N THR A 21 4.93 -8.66 18.51
CA THR A 21 5.21 -8.60 17.06
C THR A 21 4.54 -7.43 16.35
N GLU A 22 3.83 -6.57 17.08
CA GLU A 22 3.15 -5.42 16.51
C GLU A 22 4.17 -4.46 15.87
N LYS A 23 3.96 -4.13 14.60
CA LYS A 23 4.77 -3.17 13.86
C LYS A 23 3.91 -1.98 13.45
N PRO A 24 4.45 -0.74 13.53
CA PRO A 24 3.75 0.42 13.06
C PRO A 24 3.42 0.25 11.57
N MET A 25 2.16 0.49 11.22
CA MET A 25 1.67 0.40 9.85
C MET A 25 0.84 1.62 9.50
N ILE A 26 0.84 1.98 8.21
CA ILE A 26 -0.07 2.97 7.67
C ILE A 26 -1.23 2.22 7.04
N GLN A 27 -2.43 2.36 7.60
CA GLN A 27 -3.65 1.87 6.97
C GLN A 27 -4.06 2.80 5.84
N LEU A 28 -4.07 2.28 4.61
CA LEU A 28 -4.50 3.01 3.43
C LEU A 28 -6.02 2.87 3.27
N GLN A 29 -6.74 3.97 3.42
CA GLN A 29 -8.15 4.03 3.08
C GLN A 29 -8.30 4.47 1.62
N MET A 30 -8.74 3.55 0.78
CA MET A 30 -8.87 3.79 -0.67
C MET A 30 -10.28 4.26 -1.02
N LYS A 31 -10.37 5.16 -2.00
CA LYS A 31 -11.61 5.55 -2.68
C LYS A 31 -11.38 5.56 -4.17
N GLN A 32 -12.37 5.12 -4.95
CA GLN A 32 -12.32 5.22 -6.40
C GLN A 32 -12.57 6.66 -6.83
N GLY A 33 -11.73 7.20 -7.71
CA GLY A 33 -11.84 8.57 -8.20
C GLY A 33 -10.68 8.97 -9.10
N LYS A 34 -10.77 10.17 -9.68
CA LYS A 34 -9.65 10.79 -10.42
C LYS A 34 -8.64 11.34 -9.42
N THR A 35 -7.36 11.12 -9.69
CA THR A 35 -6.24 11.58 -8.86
C THR A 35 -5.30 12.45 -9.67
N GLY A 36 -4.79 13.52 -9.07
CA GLY A 36 -3.84 14.43 -9.69
C GLY A 36 -2.45 13.78 -9.89
N PRO A 37 -1.55 14.41 -10.66
CA PRO A 37 -0.23 13.83 -10.97
C PRO A 37 0.64 13.55 -9.74
N TYR A 38 0.52 14.39 -8.69
CA TYR A 38 1.33 14.31 -7.48
C TYR A 38 0.64 13.57 -6.31
N ASP A 39 -0.58 13.09 -6.52
CA ASP A 39 -1.33 12.38 -5.48
C ASP A 39 -0.83 10.94 -5.32
N SER A 40 -0.82 10.47 -4.08
CA SER A 40 -0.67 9.04 -3.79
C SER A 40 -1.84 8.26 -4.36
N LYS A 41 -1.58 7.39 -5.34
CA LYS A 41 -2.61 6.62 -6.04
C LYS A 41 -2.18 5.18 -6.27
N ILE A 42 -3.18 4.33 -6.40
CA ILE A 42 -3.05 2.94 -6.84
C ILE A 42 -3.64 2.90 -8.25
N ALA A 43 -2.82 2.52 -9.22
CA ALA A 43 -3.07 2.68 -10.65
C ALA A 43 -3.35 4.14 -11.11
N GLY A 44 -3.62 4.31 -12.40
CA GLY A 44 -3.83 5.61 -13.05
C GLY A 44 -2.56 6.18 -13.69
N ASP A 45 -2.61 7.46 -14.09
CA ASP A 45 -1.51 8.10 -14.80
C ASP A 45 -0.43 8.59 -13.82
N PRO A 46 0.83 8.14 -13.96
CA PRO A 46 1.92 8.54 -13.10
C PRO A 46 2.37 9.97 -13.38
N TYR A 47 2.98 10.62 -12.38
CA TYR A 47 3.90 11.71 -12.70
C TYR A 47 5.12 11.11 -13.40
N PHE A 48 5.46 11.63 -14.58
CA PHE A 48 6.60 11.19 -15.35
C PHE A 48 7.30 12.40 -16.01
N PRO A 49 8.55 12.72 -15.65
CA PRO A 49 9.31 13.79 -16.27
C PRO A 49 9.56 13.52 -17.76
N LYS A 50 9.44 14.53 -18.61
CA LYS A 50 9.62 14.39 -20.07
C LYS A 50 11.04 14.04 -20.50
N ASN A 51 12.02 14.25 -19.62
CA ASN A 51 13.44 14.05 -19.92
C ASN A 51 13.94 12.65 -19.53
N ASP A 52 13.09 11.83 -18.90
CA ASP A 52 13.46 10.49 -18.45
C ASP A 52 12.93 9.43 -19.43
N GLU A 53 13.64 8.32 -19.56
CA GLU A 53 13.19 7.18 -20.36
C GLU A 53 12.16 6.35 -19.61
N TYR A 54 11.06 6.01 -20.28
CA TYR A 54 9.97 5.27 -19.66
C TYR A 54 10.37 3.80 -19.42
N PRO A 55 10.12 3.23 -18.24
CA PRO A 55 10.52 1.87 -17.94
C PRO A 55 9.79 0.87 -18.84
N VAL A 56 10.55 -0.06 -19.40
CA VAL A 56 10.08 -1.15 -20.26
C VAL A 56 10.34 -2.51 -19.63
N ASP A 57 9.57 -3.51 -20.03
CA ASP A 57 9.79 -4.90 -19.63
C ASP A 57 10.96 -5.56 -20.39
N GLY A 58 11.19 -6.85 -20.14
CA GLY A 58 12.25 -7.61 -20.81
C GLY A 58 12.08 -7.79 -22.32
N GLU A 59 10.90 -7.46 -22.86
CA GLU A 59 10.58 -7.50 -24.29
C GLU A 59 10.56 -6.08 -24.90
N GLY A 60 10.78 -5.04 -24.10
CA GLY A 60 10.79 -3.64 -24.54
C GLY A 60 9.42 -2.97 -24.54
N HIS A 61 8.39 -3.60 -23.97
CA HIS A 61 7.06 -2.97 -23.88
C HIS A 61 6.97 -2.02 -22.68
N PRO A 62 6.31 -0.85 -22.82
CA PRO A 62 6.12 0.09 -21.72
C PRO A 62 5.39 -0.54 -20.54
N MET A 63 5.99 -0.48 -19.35
CA MET A 63 5.37 -1.03 -18.14
C MET A 63 4.21 -0.15 -17.66
N LYS A 64 3.08 -0.76 -17.31
CA LYS A 64 1.98 -0.03 -16.68
C LYS A 64 2.23 0.11 -15.18
N ASN A 65 2.23 1.35 -14.69
CA ASN A 65 2.47 1.62 -13.28
C ASN A 65 1.30 1.16 -12.41
N PHE A 66 1.58 0.27 -11.46
CA PHE A 66 0.61 -0.26 -10.50
C PHE A 66 0.47 0.65 -9.26
N TRP A 67 1.51 1.43 -8.94
CA TRP A 67 1.58 2.35 -7.79
C TRP A 67 2.26 3.67 -8.14
N HIS A 68 1.78 4.80 -7.60
CA HIS A 68 2.52 6.07 -7.62
C HIS A 68 2.55 6.73 -6.23
N LYS A 69 3.79 6.82 -5.71
CA LYS A 69 4.35 7.35 -4.44
C LYS A 69 3.52 7.29 -3.14
N LEU A 70 4.03 6.49 -2.19
CA LEU A 70 3.75 6.49 -0.76
C LEU A 70 4.95 7.05 0.03
N ILE A 71 5.21 8.37 -0.01
CA ILE A 71 5.99 9.04 1.05
C ILE A 71 5.48 10.48 1.17
N SER A 72 4.52 10.71 2.07
CA SER A 72 4.56 11.93 2.89
C SER A 72 4.57 11.46 4.34
N ALA A 73 5.73 11.66 4.97
CA ALA A 73 5.91 11.44 6.38
C ALA A 73 4.90 12.30 7.15
N SER A 74 4.14 11.66 8.03
CA SER A 74 3.53 12.35 9.16
C SER A 74 4.64 12.83 10.08
N CYS A 75 5.25 13.97 9.76
CA CYS A 75 5.93 14.83 10.72
C CYS A 75 5.11 16.11 10.79
N ARG A 76 4.13 16.12 11.69
CA ARG A 76 3.49 17.34 12.16
C ARG A 76 4.20 17.69 13.48
N SER A 77 5.15 18.62 13.42
CA SER A 77 5.61 19.39 14.57
C SER A 77 4.61 20.48 14.89
#